data_AF-A0A945J505-F1
#
_entry.id   AF-A0A945J505-F1
#
_cell.length_a   1.000
_cell.length_b   1.000
_cell.length_c   1.000
_cell.angle_alpha   90.00
_cell.angle_beta   90.00
_cell.angle_gamma   90.00
#
_symmetry.space_group_name_H-M   'P 1'
#
loop_
_entity.id
_entity.type
_entity.pdbx_description
1 polymer ?
#
loop_
_entity_poly.entity_id
_entity_poly.type
_entity_poly.pdbx_seq_one_letter_code
_entity_poly.pdbx_strand_id
1 'polypeptide(L)'
;MIRVRASQIFTHSMEDVVKAKKLLDSGTPFEEAVASFSTCPSKQNAGDLGWMPEANLQTIMGQEIVETDLGKIIGPVHSQYGYHILKISEIEVEKIEGPFQPDLTLEEANQIFPEIHTLLFKEFHIGLPVTPYKSGETIASLCQTQSKNTQEVINLLNKEFTDKNIDVMTCEALKQRIDSDDKPVLLDVRESWERDISKIEGSHIINSENNEHVLGTFDKNREIVLIDWKQDRAPSFQKWLNQRGFTQVKCLEGGIDLWSEKIDTRQNRYDIDEDDGYRYEDIIEEDHDEHEGHDHP
;
A
#
# COMPACT_ATOMS: atom_id res chain seq x y z
N MET A 1 1.00 -2.43 4.38
CA MET A 1 0.81 -1.42 5.44
C MET A 1 -0.19 -1.96 6.46
N ILE A 2 -0.07 -1.67 7.77
CA ILE A 2 -1.10 -2.07 8.74
C ILE A 2 -2.11 -0.92 8.85
N ARG A 3 -3.38 -1.23 8.58
CA ARG A 3 -4.51 -0.34 8.84
C ARG A 3 -5.26 -0.85 10.06
N VAL A 4 -5.71 0.08 10.91
CA VAL A 4 -6.46 -0.25 12.11
C VAL A 4 -7.76 0.52 12.10
N ARG A 5 -8.85 -0.14 12.50
CA ARG A 5 -10.12 0.52 12.81
C ARG A 5 -10.30 0.51 14.31
N ALA A 6 -10.62 1.67 14.87
CA ALA A 6 -10.80 1.81 16.31
C ALA A 6 -12.01 2.69 16.64
N SER A 7 -12.61 2.42 17.80
CA SER A 7 -13.66 3.26 18.37
C SER A 7 -13.14 3.94 19.63
N GLN A 8 -13.63 5.14 19.94
CA GLN A 8 -13.23 5.90 21.12
C GLN A 8 -14.38 6.35 22.02
N ILE A 9 -14.08 6.37 23.32
CA ILE A 9 -14.77 7.18 24.32
C ILE A 9 -13.87 8.36 24.61
N PHE A 10 -14.35 9.57 24.36
CA PHE A 10 -13.62 10.81 24.63
C PHE A 10 -14.39 11.67 25.61
N THR A 11 -13.72 12.20 26.62
CA THR A 11 -14.31 13.16 27.56
C THR A 11 -13.24 14.09 28.12
N HIS A 12 -13.64 15.31 28.44
CA HIS A 12 -12.77 16.27 29.14
C HIS A 12 -12.72 16.02 30.66
N SER A 13 -13.60 15.15 31.18
CA SER A 13 -13.76 14.88 32.61
C SER A 13 -13.00 13.62 33.01
N MET A 14 -12.05 13.77 33.93
CA MET A 14 -11.35 12.62 34.54
C MET A 14 -12.32 11.71 35.31
N GLU A 15 -13.37 12.27 35.91
CA GLU A 15 -14.35 11.47 36.63
C GLU A 15 -15.13 10.55 35.68
N ASP A 16 -15.52 11.08 34.52
CA ASP A 16 -16.32 10.35 33.54
C ASP A 16 -15.51 9.25 32.85
N VAL A 17 -14.24 9.52 32.52
CA VAL A 17 -13.39 8.49 31.89
C VAL A 17 -13.11 7.34 32.88
N VAL A 18 -12.95 7.63 34.16
CA VAL A 18 -12.76 6.59 35.19
C VAL A 18 -14.04 5.77 35.38
N LYS A 19 -15.21 6.40 35.34
CA LYS A 19 -16.51 5.70 35.38
C LYS A 19 -16.70 4.82 34.15
N ALA A 20 -16.42 5.34 32.96
CA ALA A 20 -16.47 4.59 31.72
C ALA A 20 -15.56 3.36 31.78
N LYS A 21 -14.31 3.52 32.23
CA LYS A 21 -13.37 2.40 32.36
C LYS A 21 -13.88 1.32 33.33
N LYS A 22 -14.43 1.71 34.48
CA LYS A 22 -15.01 0.77 35.44
C LYS A 22 -16.17 -0.04 34.87
N LEU A 23 -17.03 0.58 34.05
CA LEU A 23 -18.14 -0.11 33.39
C LEU A 23 -17.62 -1.12 32.34
N LEU A 24 -16.66 -0.71 31.52
CA LEU A 24 -16.01 -1.60 30.57
C LEU A 24 -15.35 -2.81 31.26
N ASP A 25 -14.66 -2.58 32.38
CA ASP A 25 -14.03 -3.66 33.17
C ASP A 25 -15.05 -4.60 33.83
N SER A 26 -16.30 -4.13 34.01
CA SER A 26 -17.41 -4.96 34.50
C SER A 26 -18.13 -5.75 33.40
N GLY A 27 -17.70 -5.61 32.14
CA GLY A 27 -18.25 -6.31 30.99
C GLY A 27 -19.38 -5.57 30.26
N THR A 28 -19.60 -4.28 30.57
CA THR A 28 -20.53 -3.44 29.81
C THR A 28 -20.07 -3.32 28.35
N PRO A 29 -20.97 -3.46 27.35
CA PRO A 29 -20.64 -3.22 25.96
C PRO A 29 -20.02 -1.83 25.74
N PHE A 30 -19.05 -1.76 24.82
CA PHE A 30 -18.30 -0.52 24.60
C PHE A 30 -19.19 0.61 24.09
N GLU A 31 -20.16 0.25 23.25
CA GLU A 31 -21.10 1.13 22.60
C GLU A 31 -22.04 1.81 23.63
N GLU A 32 -22.37 1.10 24.71
CA GLU A 32 -23.15 1.65 25.83
C GLU A 32 -22.34 2.64 26.67
N ALA A 33 -21.06 2.34 26.91
CA ALA A 33 -20.15 3.27 27.57
C ALA A 33 -19.90 4.54 26.71
N VAL A 34 -19.82 4.40 25.38
CA VAL A 34 -19.75 5.54 24.45
C VAL A 34 -21.01 6.40 24.55
N ALA A 35 -22.19 5.79 24.52
CA ALA A 35 -23.46 6.50 24.64
C ALA A 35 -23.57 7.29 25.95
N SER A 36 -23.01 6.74 27.03
CA SER A 36 -23.11 7.32 28.37
C SER A 36 -22.07 8.42 28.65
N PHE A 37 -20.82 8.24 28.22
CA PHE A 37 -19.70 9.09 28.66
C PHE A 37 -18.99 9.86 27.56
N SER A 38 -19.14 9.47 26.28
CA SER A 38 -18.41 10.14 25.20
C SER A 38 -19.02 11.51 24.86
N THR A 39 -18.16 12.49 24.61
CA THR A 39 -18.48 13.85 24.13
C THR A 39 -17.95 14.10 22.71
N CYS A 40 -17.30 13.13 22.07
CA CYS A 40 -16.83 13.27 20.68
C CYS A 40 -18.01 13.15 19.69
N PRO A 41 -18.00 13.88 18.56
CA PRO A 41 -19.00 13.71 17.49
C PRO A 41 -19.15 12.26 16.99
N SER A 42 -18.08 11.46 17.03
CA SER A 42 -18.10 10.04 16.65
C SER A 42 -19.07 9.20 17.48
N LYS A 43 -19.56 9.70 18.63
CA LYS A 43 -20.61 9.08 19.44
C LYS A 43 -21.85 8.67 18.62
N GLN A 44 -22.18 9.42 17.57
CA GLN A 44 -23.31 9.10 16.68
C GLN A 44 -23.13 7.73 15.99
N ASN A 45 -21.88 7.35 15.70
CA ASN A 45 -21.49 6.07 15.14
C ASN A 45 -20.83 5.17 16.19
N ALA A 46 -21.38 5.13 17.40
CA ALA A 46 -20.87 4.31 18.51
C ALA A 46 -19.38 4.55 18.84
N GLY A 47 -18.84 5.73 18.52
CA GLY A 47 -17.47 6.12 18.81
C GLY A 47 -16.48 5.77 17.71
N ASP A 48 -16.92 5.17 16.61
CA ASP A 48 -16.07 4.74 15.48
C ASP A 48 -15.28 5.90 14.87
N LEU A 49 -13.99 5.67 14.65
CA LEU A 49 -13.06 6.61 14.03
C LEU A 49 -12.72 6.25 12.59
N GLY A 50 -13.26 5.13 12.07
CA GLY A 50 -12.91 4.63 10.76
C GLY A 50 -11.51 4.03 10.71
N TRP A 51 -11.06 3.72 9.49
CA TRP A 51 -9.73 3.18 9.22
C TRP A 51 -8.66 4.27 9.33
N MET A 52 -7.57 3.95 10.02
CA MET A 52 -6.43 4.84 10.14
C MET A 52 -5.10 4.08 10.06
N PRO A 53 -4.00 4.77 9.70
CA PRO A 53 -2.66 4.19 9.78
C PRO A 53 -2.32 3.78 11.21
N GLU A 54 -1.62 2.67 11.37
CA GLU A 54 -1.20 2.15 12.68
C GLU A 54 -0.46 3.20 13.53
N ALA A 55 0.39 4.02 12.90
CA ALA A 55 1.18 5.07 13.56
C ALA A 55 0.32 6.05 14.38
N ASN A 56 -0.92 6.30 13.96
CA ASN A 56 -1.85 7.18 14.68
C ASN A 56 -2.23 6.56 16.02
N LEU A 57 -2.49 5.25 16.05
CA LEU A 57 -2.84 4.54 17.27
C LEU A 57 -1.62 4.29 18.15
N GLN A 58 -0.45 3.98 17.56
CA GLN A 58 0.82 3.86 18.29
C GLN A 58 1.17 5.13 19.05
N THR A 59 0.92 6.31 18.48
CA THR A 59 1.15 7.60 19.15
C THR A 59 0.35 7.73 20.44
N ILE A 60 -0.83 7.11 20.50
CA ILE A 60 -1.71 7.13 21.67
C ILE A 60 -1.36 6.00 22.64
N MET A 61 -0.99 4.82 22.13
CA MET A 61 -0.77 3.62 22.93
C MET A 61 0.66 3.46 23.45
N GLY A 62 1.65 4.07 22.78
CA GLY A 62 3.07 3.93 23.09
C GLY A 62 3.66 2.54 22.83
N GLN A 63 2.94 1.68 22.11
CA GLN A 63 3.38 0.33 21.74
C GLN A 63 2.86 -0.02 20.34
N GLU A 64 3.57 -0.91 19.65
CA GLU A 64 3.18 -1.48 18.35
C GLU A 64 1.85 -2.25 18.47
N ILE A 65 1.05 -2.22 17.40
CA ILE A 65 -0.21 -2.95 17.32
C ILE A 65 0.06 -4.32 16.71
N VAL A 66 -0.35 -5.35 17.41
CA VAL A 66 -0.30 -6.73 16.91
C VAL A 66 -1.71 -7.29 16.76
N GLU A 67 -1.89 -8.33 15.94
CA GLU A 67 -3.20 -8.95 15.71
C GLU A 67 -3.91 -9.37 17.01
N THR A 68 -3.15 -9.73 18.06
CA THR A 68 -3.71 -10.07 19.38
C THR A 68 -4.32 -8.89 20.12
N ASP A 69 -4.12 -7.66 19.66
CA ASP A 69 -4.77 -6.46 20.21
C ASP A 69 -6.20 -6.26 19.68
N LEU A 70 -6.68 -7.11 18.76
CA LEU A 70 -8.05 -7.07 18.30
C LEU A 70 -9.04 -7.19 19.47
N GLY A 71 -9.97 -6.25 19.57
CA GLY A 71 -10.95 -6.17 20.66
C GLY A 71 -10.40 -5.61 21.98
N LYS A 72 -9.10 -5.31 22.06
CA LYS A 72 -8.47 -4.77 23.27
C LYS A 72 -8.97 -3.35 23.53
N ILE A 73 -9.25 -3.09 24.81
CA ILE A 73 -9.61 -1.76 25.31
C ILE A 73 -8.35 -1.12 25.89
N ILE A 74 -7.96 0.03 25.35
CA ILE A 74 -6.77 0.78 25.74
C ILE A 74 -7.15 2.11 26.41
N GLY A 75 -6.45 2.45 27.48
CA GLY A 75 -6.63 3.68 28.25
C GLY A 75 -7.18 3.45 29.66
N PRO A 76 -7.52 4.53 30.39
CA PRO A 76 -7.59 5.91 29.92
C PRO A 76 -6.23 6.49 29.51
N VAL A 77 -6.17 7.20 28.37
CA VAL A 77 -5.00 7.95 27.90
C VAL A 77 -5.33 9.44 27.93
N HIS A 78 -4.41 10.27 28.41
CA HIS A 78 -4.58 11.73 28.44
C HIS A 78 -3.83 12.36 27.26
N SER A 79 -4.53 13.19 26.48
CA SER A 79 -3.98 14.00 25.39
C SER A 79 -4.14 15.50 25.71
N GLN A 80 -3.69 16.37 24.81
CA GLN A 80 -3.94 17.81 24.93
C GLN A 80 -5.43 18.19 24.83
N TYR A 81 -6.26 17.30 24.28
CA TYR A 81 -7.69 17.54 24.08
C TYR A 81 -8.54 17.00 25.23
N GLY A 82 -8.07 15.99 25.97
CA GLY A 82 -8.82 15.38 27.06
C GLY A 82 -8.43 13.93 27.31
N TYR A 83 -9.38 13.13 27.78
CA TYR A 83 -9.18 11.72 28.10
C TYR A 83 -9.83 10.81 27.06
N HIS A 84 -9.11 9.77 26.67
CA HIS A 84 -9.51 8.80 25.65
C HIS A 84 -9.49 7.39 26.21
N ILE A 85 -10.50 6.59 25.86
CA ILE A 85 -10.46 5.12 25.92
C ILE A 85 -10.71 4.61 24.51
N LEU A 86 -9.83 3.76 23.99
CA LEU A 86 -9.89 3.22 22.65
C LEU A 86 -10.26 1.74 22.70
N LYS A 87 -10.97 1.25 21.69
CA LYS A 87 -11.20 -0.17 21.42
C LYS A 87 -10.80 -0.44 19.98
N ILE A 88 -9.89 -1.38 19.77
CA ILE A 88 -9.53 -1.83 18.41
C ILE A 88 -10.64 -2.75 17.92
N SER A 89 -11.34 -2.34 16.86
CA SER A 89 -12.45 -3.12 16.31
C SER A 89 -11.99 -4.06 15.20
N GLU A 90 -11.04 -3.62 14.37
CA GLU A 90 -10.51 -4.40 13.25
C GLU A 90 -9.02 -4.06 13.04
N ILE A 91 -8.25 -5.06 12.60
CA ILE A 91 -6.85 -4.90 12.19
C ILE A 91 -6.76 -5.53 10.81
N GLU A 92 -6.31 -4.74 9.84
CA GLU A 92 -6.06 -5.21 8.49
C GLU A 92 -4.56 -5.12 8.21
N VAL A 93 -3.96 -6.26 7.92
CA VAL A 93 -2.58 -6.34 7.49
C VAL A 93 -2.57 -6.53 5.99
N GLU A 94 -2.33 -5.45 5.26
CA GLU A 94 -2.17 -5.51 3.82
C GLU A 94 -0.94 -6.37 3.51
N LYS A 95 -1.14 -7.43 2.73
CA LYS A 95 -0.08 -8.35 2.31
C LYS A 95 0.47 -7.90 0.97
N ILE A 96 1.76 -7.54 0.96
CA ILE A 96 2.45 -7.23 -0.29
C ILE A 96 2.88 -8.57 -0.89
N GLU A 97 2.31 -8.89 -2.05
CA GLU A 97 2.70 -10.09 -2.81
C GLU A 97 4.18 -10.02 -3.22
N GLY A 98 4.84 -11.18 -3.20
CA GLY A 98 6.23 -11.31 -3.60
C GLY A 98 6.84 -12.63 -3.16
N PRO A 99 8.13 -12.85 -3.46
CA PRO A 99 8.78 -14.14 -3.24
C PRO A 99 9.08 -14.44 -1.76
N PHE A 100 9.04 -13.44 -0.88
CA PHE A 100 9.29 -13.64 0.54
C PHE A 100 8.04 -14.12 1.24
N GLN A 101 8.15 -15.28 1.90
CA GLN A 101 7.09 -15.95 2.65
C GLN A 101 7.61 -16.35 4.04
N PRO A 102 6.74 -16.58 5.04
CA PRO A 102 7.16 -16.84 6.42
C PRO A 102 8.08 -18.05 6.59
N ASP A 103 7.91 -19.06 5.74
CA ASP A 103 8.63 -20.34 5.75
C ASP A 103 9.92 -20.33 4.93
N LEU A 104 10.18 -19.27 4.15
CA LEU A 104 11.40 -19.12 3.37
C LEU A 104 12.63 -19.01 4.28
N THR A 105 13.69 -19.77 3.98
CA THR A 105 14.95 -19.70 4.73
C THR A 105 15.73 -18.44 4.37
N LEU A 106 16.56 -17.95 5.30
CA LEU A 106 17.41 -16.77 5.05
C LEU A 106 18.48 -17.04 3.96
N GLU A 107 18.86 -18.30 3.74
CA GLU A 107 19.70 -18.72 2.62
C GLU A 107 18.99 -18.51 1.28
N GLU A 108 17.78 -19.06 1.11
CA GLU A 108 16.97 -18.89 -0.11
C GLU A 108 16.64 -17.42 -0.34
N ALA A 109 16.26 -16.70 0.73
CA ALA A 109 15.95 -15.28 0.67
C ALA A 109 17.15 -14.45 0.19
N ASN A 110 18.38 -14.78 0.62
CA ASN A 110 19.60 -14.12 0.17
C ASN A 110 19.98 -14.47 -1.28
N GLN A 111 19.59 -15.64 -1.78
CA GLN A 111 19.75 -15.98 -3.20
C GLN A 111 18.79 -15.17 -4.09
N ILE A 112 17.57 -14.93 -3.60
CA ILE A 112 16.55 -14.13 -4.30
C ILE A 112 16.92 -12.64 -4.27
N PHE A 113 17.38 -12.14 -3.11
CA PHE A 113 17.73 -10.73 -2.93
C PHE A 113 19.01 -10.58 -2.11
N PRO A 114 20.18 -10.45 -2.76
CA PRO A 114 21.49 -10.38 -2.07
C PRO A 114 21.64 -9.22 -1.08
N GLU A 115 20.81 -8.18 -1.19
CA GLU A 115 20.80 -7.03 -0.28
C GLU A 115 19.93 -7.25 0.98
N ILE A 116 19.29 -8.42 1.13
CA ILE A 116 18.37 -8.69 2.24
C ILE A 116 19.00 -8.44 3.61
N HIS A 117 20.28 -8.80 3.80
CA HIS A 117 20.97 -8.57 5.07
C HIS A 117 21.05 -7.08 5.41
N THR A 118 21.42 -6.24 4.45
CA THR A 118 21.51 -4.78 4.62
C THR A 118 20.15 -4.20 4.98
N LEU A 119 19.10 -4.67 4.31
CA LEU A 119 17.74 -4.18 4.53
C LEU A 119 17.20 -4.58 5.91
N LEU A 120 17.33 -5.85 6.28
CA LEU A 120 16.94 -6.36 7.60
C LEU A 120 17.70 -5.66 8.74
N PHE A 121 18.97 -5.36 8.53
CA PHE A 121 19.79 -4.62 9.48
C PHE A 121 19.30 -3.17 9.63
N LYS A 122 19.08 -2.47 8.51
CA LYS A 122 18.72 -1.04 8.50
C LYS A 122 17.35 -0.78 9.11
N GLU A 123 16.35 -1.59 8.75
CA GLU A 123 14.96 -1.34 9.15
C GLU A 123 14.59 -2.05 10.47
N PHE A 124 15.09 -3.28 10.68
CA PHE A 124 14.67 -4.08 11.85
C PHE A 124 15.79 -4.36 12.86
N HIS A 125 17.02 -3.91 12.59
CA HIS A 125 18.20 -4.20 13.42
C HIS A 125 18.49 -5.70 13.56
N ILE A 126 18.09 -6.48 12.54
CA ILE A 126 18.29 -7.92 12.48
C ILE A 126 19.66 -8.22 11.86
N GLY A 127 20.38 -9.21 12.41
CA GLY A 127 21.70 -9.62 11.88
C GLY A 127 22.87 -8.78 12.37
N LEU A 128 22.73 -8.10 13.51
CA LEU A 128 23.82 -7.41 14.19
C LEU A 128 25.01 -8.36 14.41
N PRO A 129 26.27 -7.88 14.39
CA PRO A 129 27.46 -8.72 14.63
C PRO A 129 27.41 -9.49 15.96
N VAL A 130 26.72 -8.93 16.96
CA VAL A 130 26.54 -9.53 18.29
C VAL A 130 25.40 -10.56 18.35
N THR A 131 24.45 -10.49 17.41
CA THR A 131 23.29 -11.37 17.30
C THR A 131 23.02 -11.72 15.83
N PRO A 132 23.92 -12.49 15.19
CA PRO A 132 23.74 -12.94 13.81
C PRO A 132 22.59 -13.95 13.73
N TYR A 133 21.85 -13.93 12.63
CA TYR A 133 20.91 -14.99 12.29
C TYR A 133 21.64 -16.15 11.61
N LYS A 134 21.04 -17.35 11.61
CA LYS A 134 21.58 -18.50 10.87
C LYS A 134 20.93 -18.60 9.49
N SER A 135 21.68 -19.03 8.50
CA SER A 135 21.21 -19.15 7.11
C SER A 135 20.01 -20.12 6.96
N GLY A 136 19.95 -21.18 7.77
CA GLY A 136 18.84 -22.14 7.74
C GLY A 136 17.62 -21.76 8.59
N GLU A 137 17.63 -20.62 9.28
CA GLU A 137 16.45 -20.11 10.00
C GLU A 137 15.46 -19.52 8.99
N THR A 138 14.16 -19.78 9.21
CA THR A 138 13.09 -19.17 8.39
C THR A 138 12.82 -17.74 8.83
N ILE A 139 12.28 -16.92 7.93
CA ILE A 139 11.89 -15.53 8.24
C ILE A 139 10.98 -15.49 9.48
N ALA A 140 9.98 -16.37 9.59
CA ALA A 140 9.10 -16.45 10.75
C ALA A 140 9.84 -16.79 12.05
N SER A 141 10.72 -17.79 12.04
CA SER A 141 11.48 -18.20 13.24
C SER A 141 12.44 -17.12 13.72
N LEU A 142 13.05 -16.39 12.77
CA LEU A 142 13.92 -15.25 13.05
C LEU A 142 13.15 -14.11 13.70
N CYS A 143 12.00 -13.76 13.12
CA CYS A 143 11.14 -12.70 13.65
C CYS A 143 10.64 -13.05 15.05
N GLN A 144 10.23 -14.30 15.29
CA GLN A 144 9.83 -14.77 16.62
C GLN A 144 10.95 -14.64 17.65
N THR A 145 12.19 -15.00 17.27
CA THR A 145 13.36 -14.95 18.17
C THR A 145 13.73 -13.51 18.54
N GLN A 146 13.56 -12.57 17.61
CA GLN A 146 13.91 -11.16 17.76
C GLN A 146 12.73 -10.29 18.19
N SER A 147 11.58 -10.90 18.52
CA SER A 147 10.32 -10.22 18.85
C SER A 147 9.91 -9.17 17.80
N LYS A 148 9.97 -9.55 16.52
CA LYS A 148 9.58 -8.71 15.37
C LYS A 148 8.30 -9.22 14.72
N ASN A 149 7.54 -8.30 14.12
CA ASN A 149 6.35 -8.65 13.35
C ASN A 149 6.76 -9.32 12.03
N THR A 150 6.38 -10.59 11.84
CA THR A 150 6.77 -11.37 10.66
C THR A 150 6.18 -10.79 9.37
N GLN A 151 4.93 -10.34 9.41
CA GLN A 151 4.25 -9.84 8.23
C GLN A 151 4.77 -8.46 7.80
N GLU A 152 5.15 -7.62 8.77
CA GLU A 152 5.81 -6.34 8.50
C GLU A 152 7.16 -6.53 7.79
N VAL A 153 7.98 -7.47 8.29
CA VAL A 153 9.26 -7.83 7.66
C VAL A 153 9.03 -8.32 6.24
N ILE A 154 8.10 -9.27 6.03
CA ILE A 154 7.78 -9.81 4.70
C ILE A 154 7.30 -8.71 3.76
N ASN A 155 6.42 -7.83 4.22
CA ASN A 155 5.90 -6.73 3.41
C ASN A 155 7.01 -5.78 2.97
N LEU A 156 7.91 -5.40 3.87
CA LEU A 156 9.05 -4.56 3.53
C LEU A 156 9.95 -5.27 2.50
N LEU A 157 10.29 -6.54 2.74
CA LEU A 157 11.14 -7.32 1.82
C LEU A 157 10.52 -7.43 0.43
N ASN A 158 9.23 -7.79 0.35
CA ASN A 158 8.49 -7.89 -0.91
C ASN A 158 8.39 -6.52 -1.59
N LYS A 159 8.16 -5.44 -0.83
CA LYS A 159 8.12 -4.07 -1.37
C LYS A 159 9.45 -3.70 -2.03
N GLU A 160 10.55 -3.78 -1.29
CA GLU A 160 11.90 -3.42 -1.76
C GLU A 160 12.37 -4.30 -2.91
N PHE A 161 12.08 -5.59 -2.85
CA PHE A 161 12.36 -6.51 -3.95
C PHE A 161 11.61 -6.11 -5.20
N THR A 162 10.31 -5.82 -5.10
CA THR A 162 9.50 -5.48 -6.27
C THR A 162 9.87 -4.11 -6.82
N ASP A 163 10.25 -3.15 -5.98
CA ASP A 163 10.73 -1.83 -6.42
C ASP A 163 12.05 -1.94 -7.21
N LYS A 164 12.88 -2.94 -6.89
CA LYS A 164 14.16 -3.19 -7.58
C LYS A 164 14.07 -4.17 -8.74
N ASN A 165 13.12 -5.10 -8.71
CA ASN A 165 12.89 -6.13 -9.74
C ASN A 165 11.57 -5.88 -10.47
N ILE A 166 11.53 -4.76 -11.19
CA ILE A 166 10.51 -4.51 -12.19
C ILE A 166 10.92 -5.20 -13.50
N ASP A 167 9.97 -5.89 -14.15
CA ASP A 167 10.23 -6.39 -15.50
C ASP A 167 10.11 -5.23 -16.49
N VAL A 168 11.17 -4.96 -17.26
CA VAL A 168 11.27 -3.81 -18.16
C VAL A 168 11.48 -4.28 -19.60
N MET A 169 10.89 -3.57 -20.56
CA MET A 169 11.19 -3.69 -21.99
C MET A 169 11.85 -2.40 -22.47
N THR A 170 13.00 -2.51 -23.14
CA THR A 170 13.66 -1.34 -23.73
C THR A 170 12.85 -0.78 -24.90
N CYS A 171 13.02 0.51 -25.17
CA CYS A 171 12.38 1.19 -26.29
C CYS A 171 12.70 0.50 -27.65
N GLU A 172 13.94 0.09 -27.86
CA GLU A 172 14.37 -0.59 -29.09
C GLU A 172 13.77 -1.98 -29.24
N ALA A 173 13.70 -2.75 -28.13
CA ALA A 173 13.07 -4.07 -28.12
C ALA A 173 11.58 -3.99 -28.44
N LEU A 174 10.87 -3.00 -27.88
CA LEU A 174 9.48 -2.74 -28.23
C LEU A 174 9.35 -2.35 -29.71
N LYS A 175 10.21 -1.44 -30.21
CA LYS A 175 10.13 -0.98 -31.60
C LYS A 175 10.32 -2.11 -32.62
N GLN A 176 11.15 -3.11 -32.30
CA GLN A 176 11.33 -4.29 -33.16
C GLN A 176 10.08 -5.17 -33.23
N ARG A 177 9.23 -5.15 -32.21
CA ARG A 177 8.08 -6.07 -32.07
C ARG A 177 6.73 -5.42 -32.32
N ILE A 178 6.64 -4.09 -32.25
CA ILE A 178 5.37 -3.36 -32.34
C ILE A 178 4.62 -3.57 -33.66
N ASP A 179 5.37 -3.82 -34.74
CA ASP A 179 4.85 -4.08 -36.08
C ASP A 179 4.82 -5.58 -36.42
N SER A 180 5.10 -6.46 -35.46
CA SER A 180 5.12 -7.92 -35.66
C SER A 180 3.76 -8.56 -35.40
N ASP A 181 3.54 -9.76 -35.96
CA ASP A 181 2.32 -10.53 -35.71
C ASP A 181 2.17 -10.95 -34.24
N ASP A 182 3.29 -11.03 -33.50
CA ASP A 182 3.38 -11.33 -32.07
C ASP A 182 3.68 -10.07 -31.23
N LYS A 183 3.07 -8.95 -31.63
CA LYS A 183 3.21 -7.67 -30.90
C LYS A 183 2.56 -7.75 -29.52
N PRO A 184 3.19 -7.18 -28.47
CA PRO A 184 2.59 -7.09 -27.14
C PRO A 184 1.34 -6.19 -27.14
N VAL A 185 0.50 -6.33 -26.11
CA VAL A 185 -0.57 -5.35 -25.85
C VAL A 185 0.08 -4.12 -25.26
N LEU A 186 -0.27 -2.94 -25.76
CA LEU A 186 0.22 -1.68 -25.23
C LEU A 186 -0.88 -1.07 -24.36
N LEU A 187 -0.63 -0.95 -23.06
CA LEU A 187 -1.54 -0.29 -22.12
C LEU A 187 -0.92 1.03 -21.68
N ASP A 188 -1.61 2.12 -21.97
CA ASP A 188 -1.22 3.48 -21.63
C ASP A 188 -1.96 3.90 -20.37
N VAL A 189 -1.23 4.02 -19.27
CA VAL A 189 -1.76 4.32 -17.92
C VAL A 189 -1.71 5.82 -17.62
N ARG A 190 -1.40 6.64 -18.63
CA ARG A 190 -1.34 8.11 -18.52
C ARG A 190 -2.71 8.74 -18.66
N GLU A 191 -2.81 9.97 -18.20
CA GLU A 191 -4.03 10.77 -18.34
C GLU A 191 -4.40 11.05 -19.79
N SER A 192 -5.67 11.31 -20.04
CA SER A 192 -6.18 11.58 -21.40
C SER A 192 -5.44 12.76 -22.05
N TRP A 193 -5.16 13.83 -21.29
CA TRP A 193 -4.47 15.02 -21.79
C TRP A 193 -2.99 14.73 -22.11
N GLU A 194 -2.31 13.87 -21.34
CA GLU A 194 -0.93 13.44 -21.63
C GLU A 194 -0.88 12.68 -22.96
N ARG A 195 -1.88 11.82 -23.19
CA ARG A 195 -2.03 11.05 -24.43
C ARG A 195 -2.37 11.91 -25.65
N ASP A 196 -3.06 13.02 -25.44
CA ASP A 196 -3.35 13.99 -26.51
C ASP A 196 -2.08 14.69 -27.00
N ILE A 197 -1.05 14.83 -26.13
CA ILE A 197 0.25 15.40 -26.50
C ILE A 197 1.08 14.41 -27.32
N SER A 198 1.20 13.18 -26.84
CA SER A 198 1.97 12.11 -27.47
C SER A 198 1.46 10.73 -27.08
N LYS A 199 1.56 9.76 -27.98
CA LYS A 199 1.15 8.37 -27.74
C LYS A 199 1.84 7.41 -28.70
N ILE A 200 1.96 6.16 -28.27
CA ILE A 200 2.36 5.07 -29.15
C ILE A 200 1.12 4.58 -29.89
N GLU A 201 1.14 4.62 -31.23
CA GLU A 201 0.00 4.18 -32.04
C GLU A 201 -0.35 2.71 -31.75
N GLY A 202 -1.66 2.45 -31.56
CA GLY A 202 -2.16 1.15 -31.13
C GLY A 202 -2.16 0.92 -29.62
N SER A 203 -1.79 1.90 -28.78
CA SER A 203 -1.96 1.81 -27.33
C SER A 203 -3.42 1.97 -26.89
N HIS A 204 -3.81 1.16 -25.90
CA HIS A 204 -5.10 1.22 -25.23
C HIS A 204 -4.97 2.08 -23.98
N ILE A 205 -5.83 3.09 -23.82
CA ILE A 205 -5.92 3.84 -22.57
C ILE A 205 -6.57 2.97 -21.49
N ILE A 206 -6.00 2.99 -20.29
CA ILE A 206 -6.59 2.36 -19.11
C ILE A 206 -6.62 3.36 -17.96
N ASN A 207 -7.77 3.49 -17.30
CA ASN A 207 -8.01 4.38 -16.17
C ASN A 207 -8.97 3.72 -15.16
N SER A 208 -9.28 4.40 -14.05
CA SER A 208 -10.18 3.91 -13.01
C SER A 208 -11.56 3.52 -13.55
N GLU A 209 -12.10 4.33 -14.46
CA GLU A 209 -13.44 4.13 -15.02
C GLU A 209 -13.56 2.91 -15.97
N ASN A 210 -12.47 2.53 -16.65
CA ASN A 210 -12.53 1.57 -17.76
C ASN A 210 -11.72 0.28 -17.56
N ASN A 211 -10.99 0.15 -16.46
CA ASN A 211 -10.00 -0.92 -16.29
C ASN A 211 -10.61 -2.33 -16.42
N GLU A 212 -11.77 -2.59 -15.82
CA GLU A 212 -12.41 -3.92 -15.88
C GLU A 212 -12.77 -4.30 -17.31
N HIS A 213 -13.32 -3.34 -18.06
CA HIS A 213 -13.70 -3.53 -19.44
C HIS A 213 -12.47 -3.79 -20.31
N VAL A 214 -11.45 -2.94 -20.22
CA VAL A 214 -10.22 -3.04 -21.01
C VAL A 214 -9.51 -4.37 -20.75
N LEU A 215 -9.30 -4.73 -19.49
CA LEU A 215 -8.62 -5.97 -19.11
C LEU A 215 -9.42 -7.22 -19.49
N GLY A 216 -10.76 -7.15 -19.46
CA GLY A 216 -11.63 -8.22 -19.92
C GLY A 216 -11.50 -8.55 -21.41
N THR A 217 -10.90 -7.66 -22.21
CA THR A 217 -10.69 -7.90 -23.65
C THR A 217 -9.43 -8.71 -23.99
N PHE A 218 -8.53 -8.94 -23.02
CA PHE A 218 -7.24 -9.58 -23.26
C PHE A 218 -7.10 -10.91 -22.51
N ASP A 219 -6.40 -11.88 -23.11
CA ASP A 219 -5.99 -13.11 -22.42
C ASP A 219 -4.91 -12.79 -21.37
N LYS A 220 -5.01 -13.38 -20.17
CA LYS A 220 -4.08 -13.12 -19.07
C LYS A 220 -2.63 -13.53 -19.36
N ASN A 221 -2.40 -14.43 -20.31
CA ASN A 221 -1.08 -14.87 -20.73
C ASN A 221 -0.48 -14.00 -21.84
N ARG A 222 -1.21 -13.02 -22.39
CA ARG A 222 -0.68 -12.07 -23.36
C ARG A 222 0.45 -11.26 -22.72
N GLU A 223 1.53 -11.03 -23.47
CA GLU A 223 2.53 -10.05 -23.06
C GLU A 223 1.94 -8.63 -23.17
N ILE A 224 2.08 -7.86 -22.08
CA ILE A 224 1.61 -6.50 -21.93
C ILE A 224 2.82 -5.59 -21.70
N VAL A 225 2.85 -4.44 -22.37
CA VAL A 225 3.81 -3.37 -22.10
C VAL A 225 3.05 -2.14 -21.62
N LEU A 226 3.39 -1.71 -20.41
CA LEU A 226 2.85 -0.52 -19.75
C LEU A 226 3.59 0.73 -20.22
N ILE A 227 2.83 1.73 -20.62
CA ILE A 227 3.32 3.03 -21.07
C ILE A 227 2.89 4.08 -20.05
N ASP A 228 3.90 4.77 -19.52
CA ASP A 228 3.79 5.90 -18.61
C ASP A 228 4.68 7.04 -19.14
N TRP A 229 4.78 8.17 -18.45
CA TRP A 229 5.62 9.32 -18.79
C TRP A 229 7.12 8.98 -18.71
N LYS A 230 7.64 8.76 -17.50
CA LYS A 230 9.07 8.49 -17.21
C LYS A 230 9.31 7.17 -16.46
N GLN A 231 8.34 6.25 -16.52
CA GLN A 231 8.36 4.94 -15.84
C GLN A 231 8.22 5.03 -14.30
N ASP A 232 7.54 6.07 -13.82
CA ASP A 232 7.32 6.30 -12.39
C ASP A 232 6.04 5.61 -11.88
N ARG A 233 4.98 5.61 -12.68
CA ARG A 233 3.66 5.00 -12.38
C ARG A 233 3.58 3.54 -12.83
N ALA A 234 4.26 3.19 -13.94
CA ALA A 234 4.18 1.86 -14.54
C ALA A 234 4.58 0.70 -13.59
N PRO A 235 5.62 0.81 -12.75
CA PRO A 235 5.96 -0.21 -11.75
C PRO A 235 4.80 -0.61 -10.84
N SER A 236 4.08 0.36 -10.27
CA SER A 236 2.96 0.09 -9.37
C SER A 236 1.79 -0.56 -10.12
N PHE A 237 1.52 -0.12 -11.35
CA PHE A 237 0.50 -0.71 -12.21
C PHE A 237 0.83 -2.16 -12.60
N GLN A 238 2.11 -2.47 -12.84
CA GLN A 238 2.58 -3.83 -13.09
C GLN A 238 2.24 -4.76 -11.92
N LYS A 239 2.46 -4.32 -10.68
CA LYS A 239 2.12 -5.10 -9.47
C LYS A 239 0.63 -5.39 -9.40
N TRP A 240 -0.19 -4.37 -9.63
CA TRP A 240 -1.65 -4.48 -9.55
C TRP A 240 -2.24 -5.41 -10.62
N LEU A 241 -1.63 -5.48 -11.81
CA LEU A 241 -1.98 -6.46 -12.84
C LEU A 241 -1.51 -7.88 -12.48
N ASN A 242 -0.31 -8.02 -11.90
CA ASN A 242 0.21 -9.31 -11.45
C ASN A 242 -0.72 -9.98 -10.42
N GLN A 243 -1.24 -9.21 -9.46
CA GLN A 243 -2.24 -9.66 -8.47
C GLN A 243 -3.55 -10.15 -9.12
N ARG A 244 -3.89 -9.65 -10.31
CA ARG A 244 -5.07 -10.07 -11.09
C ARG A 244 -4.78 -11.24 -12.03
N GLY A 245 -3.57 -11.79 -11.98
CA GLY A 245 -3.14 -12.97 -12.72
C GLY A 245 -2.56 -12.68 -14.10
N PHE A 246 -2.25 -11.43 -14.44
CA PHE A 246 -1.48 -11.11 -15.64
C PHE A 246 0.00 -11.31 -15.33
N THR A 247 0.64 -12.32 -15.90
CA THR A 247 2.00 -12.72 -15.50
C THR A 247 3.10 -12.27 -16.46
N GLN A 248 2.74 -11.73 -17.62
CA GLN A 248 3.69 -11.26 -18.66
C GLN A 248 3.57 -9.74 -18.86
N VAL A 249 3.64 -8.98 -17.77
CA VAL A 249 3.54 -7.51 -17.80
C VAL A 249 4.94 -6.91 -17.70
N LYS A 250 5.27 -5.96 -18.58
CA LYS A 250 6.55 -5.23 -18.59
C LYS A 250 6.31 -3.72 -18.58
N CYS A 251 7.19 -2.96 -17.94
CA CYS A 251 7.21 -1.51 -18.03
C CYS A 251 8.06 -1.07 -19.24
N LEU A 252 7.61 -0.07 -20.00
CA LEU A 252 8.46 0.55 -21.02
C LEU A 252 9.57 1.36 -20.35
N GLU A 253 10.82 1.03 -20.66
CA GLU A 253 12.01 1.70 -20.12
C GLU A 253 11.94 3.21 -20.38
N GLY A 254 11.97 4.01 -19.31
CA GLY A 254 11.91 5.48 -19.36
C GLY A 254 10.62 6.06 -19.95
N GLY A 255 9.57 5.24 -20.11
CA GLY A 255 8.25 5.65 -20.57
C GLY A 255 8.21 6.27 -21.98
N ILE A 256 7.15 7.03 -22.23
CA ILE A 256 6.91 7.74 -23.49
C ILE A 256 7.95 8.84 -23.73
N ASP A 257 8.55 9.38 -22.66
CA ASP A 257 9.57 10.43 -22.77
C ASP A 257 10.83 9.87 -23.44
N LEU A 258 11.35 8.75 -22.93
CA LEU A 258 12.51 8.07 -23.51
C LEU A 258 12.20 7.49 -24.90
N TRP A 259 10.98 6.99 -25.11
CA TRP A 259 10.52 6.55 -26.43
C TRP A 259 10.54 7.69 -27.46
N SER A 260 10.02 8.85 -27.08
CA SER A 260 10.00 10.04 -27.94
C SER A 260 11.42 10.56 -28.18
N GLU A 261 12.32 10.42 -27.22
CA GLU A 261 13.72 10.80 -27.38
C GLU A 261 14.50 9.86 -28.34
N LYS A 262 14.28 8.55 -28.26
CA LYS A 262 15.11 7.55 -28.96
C LYS A 262 14.48 6.97 -30.23
N ILE A 263 13.17 6.80 -30.27
CA ILE A 263 12.48 6.00 -31.29
C ILE A 263 11.65 6.88 -32.23
N ASP A 264 10.75 7.68 -31.69
CA ASP A 264 9.89 8.57 -32.49
C ASP A 264 10.13 10.04 -32.13
N THR A 265 11.26 10.55 -32.59
CA THR A 265 11.78 11.92 -32.32
C THR A 265 10.91 13.05 -32.87
N ARG A 266 9.81 12.72 -33.55
CA ARG A 266 8.82 13.69 -34.04
C ARG A 266 7.66 13.87 -33.06
N GLN A 267 7.50 12.99 -32.07
CA GLN A 267 6.48 13.15 -31.05
C GLN A 267 6.82 14.31 -30.13
N ASN A 268 5.79 15.00 -29.65
CA ASN A 268 5.95 16.06 -28.67
C ASN A 268 6.37 15.45 -27.33
N ARG A 269 7.25 16.17 -26.62
CA ARG A 269 7.62 15.89 -25.23
C ARG A 269 7.01 16.95 -24.33
N TYR A 270 6.76 16.58 -23.09
CA TYR A 270 6.20 17.46 -22.07
C TYR A 270 6.86 17.16 -20.72
N ASP A 271 6.79 18.13 -19.82
CA ASP A 271 7.15 17.98 -18.41
C ASP A 271 5.92 18.27 -17.55
N ILE A 272 5.81 17.54 -16.44
CA ILE A 272 4.79 17.71 -15.40
C ILE A 272 5.51 18.36 -14.21
N ASP A 273 4.91 19.37 -13.60
CA ASP A 273 5.50 20.01 -12.43
C ASP A 273 5.34 19.05 -11.22
N GLU A 274 6.33 18.97 -10.33
CA GLU A 274 6.33 17.98 -9.22
C GLU A 274 5.20 18.24 -8.18
N ASP A 275 4.60 19.43 -8.18
CA ASP A 275 3.54 19.85 -7.26
C ASP A 275 2.12 19.45 -7.74
N ASP A 276 1.99 18.76 -8.87
CA ASP A 276 0.72 18.52 -9.58
C ASP A 276 -0.10 17.34 -9.00
N GLY A 277 0.40 16.69 -7.95
CA GLY A 277 -0.39 15.83 -7.07
C GLY A 277 -0.84 14.46 -7.60
N TYR A 278 -0.61 14.12 -8.87
CA TYR A 278 -1.14 12.88 -9.45
C TYR A 278 -0.45 11.63 -8.88
N ARG A 279 -1.23 10.81 -8.17
CA ARG A 279 -0.79 9.53 -7.61
C ARG A 279 -1.54 8.39 -8.32
N TYR A 280 -0.85 7.28 -8.53
CA TYR A 280 -1.42 6.05 -9.10
C TYR A 280 -2.67 5.53 -8.33
N GLU A 281 -2.83 5.96 -7.08
CA GLU A 281 -4.00 5.73 -6.22
C GLU A 281 -5.32 6.13 -6.93
N ASP A 282 -5.30 7.13 -7.83
CA ASP A 282 -6.47 7.65 -8.56
C ASP A 282 -6.96 6.71 -9.68
N ILE A 283 -6.13 5.77 -10.14
CA ILE A 283 -6.53 4.75 -11.14
C ILE A 283 -7.12 3.51 -10.45
N ILE A 284 -6.79 3.28 -9.18
CA ILE A 284 -7.16 2.06 -8.45
C ILE A 284 -8.47 2.22 -7.66
N GLU A 285 -8.93 3.45 -7.38
CA GLU A 285 -10.02 3.78 -6.45
C GLU A 285 -10.86 2.57 -5.98
N GLU A 286 -10.53 2.05 -4.80
CA GLU A 286 -11.53 1.42 -3.95
C GLU A 286 -12.42 2.56 -3.45
N ASP A 287 -13.71 2.54 -3.85
CA ASP A 287 -14.78 3.45 -3.45
C ASP A 287 -14.49 4.23 -2.15
N HIS A 288 -13.87 5.40 -2.27
CA HIS A 288 -13.85 6.41 -1.22
C HIS A 288 -14.88 7.46 -1.60
N ASP A 289 -16.09 7.30 -1.06
CA ASP A 289 -17.15 8.31 -1.09
C ASP A 289 -16.62 9.65 -0.54
N GLU A 290 -16.20 10.56 -1.42
CA GLU A 290 -16.06 11.97 -1.10
C GLU A 290 -17.39 12.70 -1.38
N HIS A 291 -18.23 12.74 -0.34
CA HIS A 291 -19.23 13.79 -0.20
C HIS A 291 -18.54 15.10 0.20
N GLU A 292 -18.29 16.01 -0.75
CA GLU A 292 -18.30 17.45 -0.44
C GLU A 292 -19.05 18.25 -1.52
N GLY A 293 -20.35 18.42 -1.26
CA GLY A 293 -21.13 19.48 -1.89
C GLY A 293 -20.73 20.83 -1.32
N HIS A 294 -19.91 21.58 -2.04
CA HIS A 294 -19.74 23.01 -1.80
C HIS A 294 -20.97 23.77 -2.31
N ASP A 295 -21.93 23.99 -1.42
CA ASP A 295 -22.89 25.10 -1.55
C ASP A 295 -22.13 26.42 -1.32
N HIS A 296 -21.99 27.22 -2.36
CA HIS A 296 -21.62 28.63 -2.24
C HIS A 296 -22.87 29.47 -1.93
N PRO A 297 -22.83 30.33 -0.89
CA PRO A 297 -23.90 31.30 -0.59
C PRO A 297 -23.95 32.49 -1.56
#